data_AF-A0A4Y2LQB9-F1
#
_entry.id   AF-A0A4Y2LQB9-F1
#
_cell.length_a   1.000
_cell.length_b   1.000
_cell.length_c   1.000
_cell.angle_alpha   90.00
_cell.angle_beta   90.00
_cell.angle_gamma   90.00
#
_symmetry.space_group_name_H-M   'P 1'
#
loop_
_entity.id
_entity.type
_entity.pdbx_description
1 polymer ?
#
loop_
_entity_poly.entity_id
_entity_poly.type
_entity_poly.pdbx_seq_one_letter_code
_entity_poly.pdbx_strand_id
1 'polypeptide(L)'
;MALKHEFFSTVIEPDESIGLYVSKLSRIIEQLREASHPVEDMDQCFQLLRYLPTEYENIVQTVYRWENRNFKFPKVLDEILAEEAILRQRKDDQVAVSMVSKAKPDLERSHISRSSRSSSKKNKFKSGHSKKPSRKKSPRTLFRIVTQAPN
;
A
#
# COMPACT_ATOMS: atom_id res chain seq x y z
N MET A 1 -38.57 17.55 7.99
CA MET A 1 -38.21 16.63 9.09
C MET A 1 -37.80 15.22 8.61
N ALA A 2 -38.28 14.73 7.46
CA ALA A 2 -37.86 13.42 6.93
C ALA A 2 -36.36 13.33 6.56
N LEU A 3 -35.79 14.35 5.90
CA LEU A 3 -34.39 14.32 5.42
C LEU A 3 -33.32 14.21 6.52
N LYS A 4 -33.52 14.85 7.69
CA LYS A 4 -32.58 14.68 8.82
C LYS A 4 -32.64 13.26 9.38
N HIS A 5 -33.83 12.69 9.45
CA HIS A 5 -33.99 11.31 9.88
C HIS A 5 -33.34 10.34 8.87
N GLU A 6 -33.51 10.60 7.57
CA GLU A 6 -32.84 9.86 6.50
C GLU A 6 -31.32 9.96 6.61
N PHE A 7 -30.78 11.16 6.85
CA PHE A 7 -29.35 11.37 7.06
C PHE A 7 -28.79 10.47 8.18
N PHE A 8 -29.39 10.49 9.37
CA PHE A 8 -28.90 9.69 10.51
C PHE A 8 -29.17 8.19 10.37
N SER A 9 -30.18 7.81 9.56
CA SER A 9 -30.54 6.41 9.30
C SER A 9 -29.80 5.81 8.10
N THR A 10 -29.01 6.61 7.38
CA THR A 10 -28.23 6.12 6.24
C THR A 10 -27.11 5.22 6.73
N VAL A 11 -27.09 3.99 6.23
CA VAL A 11 -26.09 2.95 6.54
C VAL A 11 -25.40 2.47 5.27
N ILE A 12 -24.26 1.79 5.44
CA ILE A 12 -23.59 1.07 4.35
C ILE A 12 -24.28 -0.27 4.16
N GLU A 13 -24.78 -0.54 2.95
CA GLU A 13 -25.35 -1.84 2.60
C GLU A 13 -24.22 -2.87 2.35
N PRO A 14 -24.44 -4.18 2.57
CA PRO A 14 -23.38 -5.19 2.51
C PRO A 14 -22.65 -5.30 1.16
N ASP A 15 -23.32 -4.98 0.05
CA ASP A 15 -22.74 -5.00 -1.30
C ASP A 15 -22.39 -3.59 -1.83
N GLU A 16 -22.51 -2.58 -0.98
CA GLU A 16 -22.29 -1.19 -1.36
C GLU A 16 -20.84 -0.77 -1.13
N SER A 17 -20.25 -0.09 -2.12
CA SER A 17 -18.93 0.50 -1.96
C SER A 17 -18.99 1.78 -1.12
N ILE A 18 -17.87 2.11 -0.48
CA ILE A 18 -17.76 3.35 0.32
C ILE A 18 -18.06 4.57 -0.53
N GLY A 19 -17.56 4.62 -1.76
CA GLY A 19 -17.88 5.70 -2.70
C GLY A 19 -19.39 5.87 -2.96
N LEU A 20 -20.16 4.79 -3.04
CA LEU A 20 -21.62 4.87 -3.19
C LEU A 20 -22.31 5.39 -1.92
N TYR A 21 -21.90 4.86 -0.75
CA TYR A 21 -22.39 5.36 0.54
C TYR A 21 -22.15 6.85 0.73
N VAL A 22 -20.92 7.31 0.46
CA VAL A 22 -20.54 8.73 0.48
C VAL A 22 -21.42 9.53 -0.46
N SER A 23 -21.66 9.02 -1.68
CA SER A 23 -22.49 9.71 -2.67
C SER A 23 -23.92 9.91 -2.16
N LYS A 24 -24.50 8.91 -1.48
CA LYS A 24 -25.81 9.03 -0.82
C LYS A 24 -25.79 10.08 0.28
N LEU A 25 -24.81 10.04 1.18
CA LEU A 25 -24.67 11.01 2.27
C LEU A 25 -24.52 12.44 1.74
N SER A 26 -23.61 12.66 0.79
CA SER A 26 -23.38 13.95 0.16
C SER A 26 -24.68 14.50 -0.43
N ARG A 27 -25.41 13.69 -1.19
CA ARG A 27 -26.71 14.09 -1.74
C ARG A 27 -27.69 14.57 -0.66
N ILE A 28 -27.83 13.83 0.45
CA ILE A 28 -28.75 14.20 1.54
C ILE A 28 -28.27 15.51 2.22
N ILE A 29 -26.96 15.67 2.44
CA ILE A 29 -26.37 16.89 3.01
C ILE A 29 -26.67 18.11 2.12
N GLU A 30 -26.56 17.96 0.80
CA GLU A 30 -26.86 19.03 -0.15
C GLU A 30 -28.35 19.41 -0.13
N GLN A 31 -29.25 18.43 -0.11
CA GLN A 31 -30.69 18.68 0.01
C GLN A 31 -31.05 19.37 1.32
N LEU A 32 -30.40 18.99 2.43
CA LEU A 32 -30.57 19.64 3.73
C LEU A 32 -30.06 21.09 3.71
N ARG A 33 -28.94 21.35 3.03
CA ARG A 33 -28.41 22.70 2.82
C ARG A 33 -29.37 23.57 2.00
N GLU A 34 -29.91 23.04 0.90
CA GLU A 34 -30.90 23.74 0.05
C GLU A 34 -32.20 24.03 0.81
N ALA A 35 -32.63 23.13 1.69
CA ALA A 35 -33.79 23.30 2.55
C ALA A 35 -33.56 24.24 3.75
N SER A 36 -32.45 25.01 3.79
CA SER A 36 -32.06 25.89 4.92
C SER A 36 -31.92 25.17 6.27
N HIS A 37 -31.57 23.89 6.23
CA HIS A 37 -31.34 23.05 7.40
C HIS A 37 -29.97 22.35 7.32
N PRO A 38 -28.86 23.11 7.22
CA PRO A 38 -27.53 22.52 7.10
C PRO A 38 -27.21 21.63 8.31
N VAL A 39 -26.46 20.55 8.04
CA VAL A 39 -25.91 19.66 9.07
C VAL A 39 -24.53 20.18 9.46
N GLU A 40 -24.18 20.14 10.74
CA GLU A 40 -22.85 20.56 11.18
C GLU A 40 -21.76 19.60 10.69
N ASP A 41 -20.55 20.13 10.42
CA ASP A 41 -19.42 19.31 9.95
C ASP A 41 -19.13 18.13 10.89
N MET A 42 -19.28 18.33 12.21
CA MET A 42 -19.07 17.28 13.21
C MET A 42 -20.03 16.10 13.00
N ASP A 43 -21.33 16.39 12.84
CA ASP A 43 -22.37 15.39 12.60
C ASP A 43 -22.16 14.68 11.27
N GLN A 44 -21.75 15.42 10.22
CA GLN A 44 -21.39 14.85 8.92
C GLN A 44 -20.23 13.85 9.03
N CYS A 45 -19.15 14.24 9.70
CA CYS A 45 -18.00 13.38 9.94
C CYS A 45 -18.38 12.14 10.78
N PHE A 46 -19.14 12.32 11.87
CA PHE A 46 -19.53 11.18 12.71
C PHE A 46 -20.44 10.20 11.95
N GLN A 47 -21.37 10.70 11.14
CA GLN A 47 -22.22 9.83 10.32
C GLN A 47 -21.38 9.03 9.31
N LEU A 48 -20.41 9.67 8.66
CA LEU A 48 -19.50 9.00 7.73
C LEU A 48 -18.70 7.89 8.44
N LEU A 49 -18.10 8.18 9.60
CA LEU A 49 -17.22 7.25 10.31
C LEU A 49 -17.97 6.10 11.01
N ARG A 50 -19.23 6.29 11.39
CA ARG A 50 -20.00 5.35 12.23
C ARG A 50 -20.19 3.97 11.62
N TYR A 51 -20.37 3.89 10.30
CA TYR A 51 -20.73 2.65 9.62
C TYR A 51 -19.59 2.09 8.75
N LEU A 52 -18.38 2.65 8.87
CA LEU A 52 -17.24 2.16 8.11
C LEU A 52 -16.88 0.71 8.51
N PRO A 53 -16.50 -0.14 7.55
CA PRO A 53 -15.95 -1.46 7.81
C PRO A 53 -14.67 -1.40 8.65
N THR A 54 -14.36 -2.48 9.37
CA THR A 54 -13.19 -2.58 10.26
C THR A 54 -11.86 -2.34 9.56
N GLU A 55 -11.76 -2.57 8.25
CA GLU A 55 -10.57 -2.30 7.45
C GLU A 55 -10.16 -0.82 7.48
N TYR A 56 -11.11 0.08 7.78
CA TYR A 56 -10.89 1.53 7.89
C TYR A 56 -10.53 1.96 9.33
N GLU A 57 -10.44 1.04 10.29
CA GLU A 57 -10.23 1.40 11.70
C GLU A 57 -8.98 2.27 11.92
N ASN A 58 -7.90 1.99 11.19
CA ASN A 58 -6.66 2.77 11.28
C ASN A 58 -6.85 4.24 10.89
N ILE A 59 -7.56 4.49 9.78
CA ILE A 59 -7.83 5.87 9.34
C ILE A 59 -8.84 6.55 10.26
N VAL A 60 -9.86 5.81 10.72
CA VAL A 60 -10.83 6.30 11.71
C VAL A 60 -10.11 6.80 12.97
N GLN A 61 -9.23 5.98 13.56
CA GLN A 61 -8.44 6.37 14.74
C GLN A 61 -7.55 7.59 14.47
N THR A 62 -6.95 7.66 13.28
CA THR A 62 -6.10 8.79 12.88
C THR A 62 -6.90 10.09 12.81
N VAL A 63 -8.07 10.05 12.18
CA VAL A 63 -8.97 11.20 12.03
C VAL A 63 -9.49 11.69 13.39
N TYR A 64 -9.78 10.79 14.33
CA TYR A 64 -10.19 11.16 15.69
C TYR A 64 -9.11 11.91 16.49
N ARG A 65 -7.83 11.80 16.11
CA ARG A 65 -6.72 12.51 16.77
C ARG A 65 -6.48 13.90 16.19
N TRP A 66 -7.19 14.27 15.13
CA TRP A 66 -7.06 15.60 14.55
C TRP A 66 -7.66 16.67 15.45
N GLU A 67 -7.14 17.89 15.34
CA GLU A 67 -7.75 19.04 16.00
C GLU A 67 -9.09 19.39 15.34
N ASN A 68 -10.02 19.96 16.11
CA ASN A 68 -11.37 20.30 15.63
C ASN A 68 -11.40 21.15 14.35
N ARG A 69 -10.37 21.99 14.14
CA ARG A 69 -10.24 22.79 12.90
C ARG A 69 -10.00 21.95 11.64
N ASN A 70 -9.38 20.79 11.81
CA ASN A 70 -9.06 19.83 10.74
C ASN A 70 -10.17 18.78 10.57
N PHE A 71 -11.02 18.58 11.58
CA PHE A 71 -12.13 17.63 11.53
C PHE A 71 -13.31 18.23 10.76
N LYS A 72 -13.17 18.24 9.43
CA LYS A 72 -14.13 18.80 8.48
C LYS A 72 -14.54 17.76 7.45
N PHE A 73 -15.81 17.72 7.08
CA PHE A 73 -16.35 16.66 6.24
C PHE A 73 -15.58 16.43 4.93
N PRO A 74 -15.25 17.46 4.12
CA PRO A 74 -14.50 17.25 2.88
C PRO A 74 -13.14 16.62 3.11
N LYS A 75 -12.42 17.06 4.16
CA LYS A 75 -11.09 16.56 4.48
C LYS A 75 -11.13 15.12 5.01
N VAL A 76 -12.09 14.81 5.87
CA VAL A 76 -12.28 13.43 6.34
C VAL A 76 -12.64 12.53 5.16
N LEU A 77 -13.52 12.98 4.28
CA LEU A 77 -13.91 12.23 3.10
C LEU A 77 -12.72 11.91 2.19
N ASP A 78 -11.87 12.91 1.88
CA ASP A 78 -10.70 12.71 1.03
C ASP A 78 -9.76 11.62 1.59
N GLU A 79 -9.52 11.60 2.90
CA GLU A 79 -8.71 10.57 3.54
C GLU A 79 -9.36 9.17 3.49
N ILE A 80 -10.68 9.09 3.67
CA ILE A 80 -11.41 7.81 3.58
C ILE A 80 -11.31 7.25 2.15
N LEU A 81 -11.45 8.09 1.13
CA LEU A 81 -11.31 7.68 -0.28
C LEU A 81 -9.86 7.29 -0.62
N ALA A 82 -8.87 7.99 -0.05
CA ALA A 82 -7.47 7.62 -0.19
C ALA A 82 -7.18 6.24 0.44
N GLU A 83 -7.69 5.98 1.65
CA GLU A 83 -7.54 4.66 2.28
C GLU A 83 -8.27 3.57 1.48
N GLU A 84 -9.45 3.86 0.90
CA GLU A 84 -10.14 2.91 0.00
C GLU A 84 -9.25 2.51 -1.18
N ALA A 85 -8.58 3.47 -1.83
CA ALA A 85 -7.66 3.19 -2.94
C ALA A 85 -6.49 2.30 -2.50
N ILE A 86 -5.92 2.57 -1.34
CA ILE A 86 -4.83 1.77 -0.75
C ILE A 86 -5.30 0.34 -0.43
N LEU A 87 -6.48 0.20 0.17
CA LEU A 87 -7.06 -1.11 0.50
C LEU A 87 -7.37 -1.94 -0.74
N ARG A 88 -7.84 -1.31 -1.82
CA ARG A 88 -8.05 -1.97 -3.12
C ARG A 88 -6.72 -2.47 -3.69
N GLN A 89 -5.69 -1.63 -3.72
CA GLN A 89 -4.34 -1.99 -4.18
C GLN A 89 -3.78 -3.19 -3.40
N ARG A 90 -3.86 -3.17 -2.06
CA ARG A 90 -3.36 -4.26 -1.21
C ARG A 90 -4.05 -5.60 -1.47
N LYS A 91 -5.34 -5.58 -1.82
CA LYS A 91 -6.10 -6.79 -2.17
C LYS A 91 -5.62 -7.36 -3.51
N ASP A 92 -5.42 -6.50 -4.51
CA ASP A 92 -4.94 -6.92 -5.84
C ASP A 92 -3.52 -7.51 -5.77
N ASP A 93 -2.63 -6.87 -5.01
CA ASP A 93 -1.25 -7.35 -4.81
C ASP A 93 -1.22 -8.73 -4.12
N GLN A 94 -2.08 -8.96 -3.11
CA GLN A 94 -2.20 -10.28 -2.47
C GLN A 94 -2.65 -11.36 -3.46
N VAL A 95 -3.62 -11.04 -4.34
CA VAL A 95 -4.08 -11.95 -5.38
C VAL A 95 -2.94 -12.29 -6.34
N ALA A 96 -2.17 -11.30 -6.80
CA ALA A 96 -1.03 -11.51 -7.69
C ALA A 96 0.05 -12.43 -7.09
N VAL A 97 0.42 -12.21 -5.82
CA VAL A 97 1.41 -13.06 -5.11
C VAL A 97 0.90 -14.49 -4.94
N SER A 98 -0.40 -14.67 -4.67
CA SER A 98 -1.01 -16.00 -4.55
C SER A 98 -1.00 -16.78 -5.87
N MET A 99 -1.15 -16.09 -7.01
CA MET A 99 -1.09 -16.71 -8.34
C MET A 99 0.35 -17.10 -8.73
N VAL A 100 1.35 -16.26 -8.42
CA VAL A 100 2.78 -16.56 -8.65
C VAL A 100 3.23 -17.77 -7.83
N SER A 101 2.75 -17.92 -6.61
CA SER A 101 3.12 -19.04 -5.73
C SER A 101 2.54 -20.39 -6.19
N LYS A 102 1.54 -20.38 -7.09
CA LYS A 102 0.96 -21.59 -7.70
C LYS A 102 1.68 -22.04 -8.97
N ALA A 103 2.55 -21.21 -9.54
CA ALA A 103 3.48 -21.61 -10.58
C ALA A 103 4.69 -22.30 -9.93
N LYS A 104 4.67 -23.63 -9.86
CA LYS A 104 5.83 -24.42 -9.42
C LYS A 104 7.04 -24.05 -10.30
N PRO A 105 8.23 -23.75 -9.74
CA PRO A 105 9.45 -23.97 -10.49
C PRO A 105 9.60 -25.49 -10.63
N ASP A 106 9.48 -25.98 -11.85
CA ASP A 106 9.93 -27.32 -12.23
C ASP A 106 11.45 -27.37 -12.05
N LEU A 107 11.88 -27.59 -10.81
CA LEU A 107 13.25 -27.89 -10.47
C LEU A 107 13.44 -29.38 -10.78
N GLU A 108 13.58 -29.71 -12.06
CA GLU A 108 14.12 -30.99 -12.51
C GLU A 108 15.59 -31.05 -12.04
N ARG A 109 15.72 -31.47 -10.78
CA ARG A 109 16.96 -31.79 -10.11
C ARG A 109 17.43 -33.09 -10.74
N SER A 110 18.12 -33.01 -11.88
CA SER A 110 18.66 -34.20 -12.53
C SER A 110 19.68 -34.87 -11.60
N HIS A 111 19.20 -35.96 -11.00
CA HIS A 111 20.02 -36.94 -10.31
C HIS A 111 20.84 -37.68 -11.38
N ILE A 112 22.12 -37.34 -11.54
CA ILE A 112 23.06 -38.27 -12.19
C ILE A 112 24.04 -38.78 -11.15
N SER A 113 23.75 -40.03 -10.81
CA SER A 113 24.47 -40.92 -9.93
C SER A 113 25.92 -41.11 -10.34
N ARG A 114 26.73 -41.28 -9.29
CA ARG A 114 28.09 -41.81 -9.29
C ARG A 114 28.28 -42.95 -10.30
N SER A 115 29.30 -42.85 -11.14
CA SER A 115 30.00 -44.03 -11.68
C SER A 115 31.49 -43.91 -11.39
N SER A 116 32.08 -45.01 -10.95
CA SER A 116 33.49 -45.16 -10.60
C SER A 116 34.22 -46.02 -11.63
N ARG A 117 35.50 -45.70 -11.86
CA ARG A 117 36.55 -46.43 -12.63
C ARG A 117 36.40 -46.33 -14.16
N SER A 118 37.45 -46.08 -14.97
CA SER A 118 38.84 -46.56 -14.87
C SER A 118 39.87 -45.76 -15.70
N SER A 119 41.07 -45.62 -15.13
CA SER A 119 42.44 -45.77 -15.71
C SER A 119 42.98 -44.90 -16.87
N SER A 120 44.21 -44.41 -16.59
CA SER A 120 45.31 -44.02 -17.51
C SER A 120 45.12 -42.69 -18.25
N LYS A 121 45.98 -41.67 -18.13
CA LYS A 121 47.44 -41.73 -18.27
C LYS A 121 48.09 -40.52 -17.57
N LYS A 122 49.15 -40.82 -16.82
CA LYS A 122 50.00 -39.88 -16.07
C LYS A 122 50.85 -39.08 -17.05
N ASN A 123 50.82 -37.75 -17.00
CA ASN A 123 51.98 -36.93 -17.36
C ASN A 123 52.12 -35.73 -16.43
N LYS A 124 53.36 -35.61 -15.95
CA LYS A 124 53.89 -34.74 -14.90
C LYS A 124 53.92 -33.29 -15.36
N PHE A 125 53.66 -32.32 -14.47
CA PHE A 125 54.54 -31.16 -14.31
C PHE A 125 54.54 -30.66 -12.86
N LYS A 126 55.78 -30.33 -12.44
CA LYS A 126 56.32 -29.92 -11.14
C LYS A 126 55.75 -28.56 -10.67
N SER A 127 55.29 -28.47 -9.42
CA SER A 127 55.96 -27.87 -8.24
C SER A 127 56.06 -26.34 -8.24
N GLY A 128 55.55 -25.68 -7.18
CA GLY A 128 55.99 -24.32 -6.88
C GLY A 128 55.09 -23.49 -5.96
N HIS A 129 55.33 -23.63 -4.65
CA HIS A 129 55.42 -22.55 -3.65
C HIS A 129 54.29 -21.49 -3.46
N SER A 130 53.66 -21.62 -2.29
CA SER A 130 53.15 -20.63 -1.33
C SER A 130 53.37 -19.10 -1.53
N LYS A 131 52.33 -18.34 -1.14
CA LYS A 131 52.29 -17.18 -0.19
C LYS A 131 51.47 -15.99 -0.73
N LYS A 132 50.47 -15.56 0.06
CA LYS A 132 49.89 -14.20 0.02
C LYS A 132 50.94 -13.18 0.48
N PRO A 133 50.91 -11.92 0.01
CA PRO A 133 50.48 -10.85 0.92
C PRO A 133 49.77 -9.63 0.29
N SER A 134 48.81 -9.10 1.06
CA SER A 134 48.61 -7.70 1.49
C SER A 134 48.75 -6.48 0.54
N ARG A 135 47.62 -5.76 0.43
CA ARG A 135 47.41 -4.28 0.47
C ARG A 135 48.15 -3.37 -0.54
N LYS A 136 47.36 -2.57 -1.27
CA LYS A 136 47.62 -1.11 -1.44
C LYS A 136 46.31 -0.34 -1.69
N LYS A 137 46.22 0.83 -1.05
CA LYS A 137 45.07 1.76 -1.01
C LYS A 137 45.01 2.63 -2.27
N SER A 138 43.80 3.14 -2.52
CA SER A 138 43.32 4.11 -3.53
C SER A 138 44.15 5.39 -3.70
N PRO A 139 43.90 6.16 -4.78
CA PRO A 139 43.07 7.36 -4.60
C PRO A 139 42.10 7.74 -5.74
N ARG A 140 40.98 8.34 -5.29
CA ARG A 140 40.08 9.39 -5.83
C ARG A 140 40.11 9.77 -7.33
N THR A 141 38.91 9.83 -7.91
CA THR A 141 38.55 10.81 -8.96
C THR A 141 37.19 11.43 -8.65
N LEU A 142 37.16 12.76 -8.57
CA LEU A 142 36.00 13.65 -8.46
C LEU A 142 35.39 13.86 -9.84
N PHE A 143 34.05 13.84 -9.96
CA PHE A 143 33.36 14.54 -11.04
C PHE A 143 32.20 15.39 -10.49
N ARG A 144 32.16 16.59 -11.06
CA ARG A 144 31.49 17.83 -10.68
C ARG A 144 30.13 17.89 -11.38
N ILE A 145 29.06 18.24 -10.67
CA ILE A 145 27.79 18.65 -11.30
C ILE A 145 27.44 20.05 -10.79
N VAL A 146 27.39 20.99 -11.73
CA VAL A 146 26.92 22.37 -11.57
C VAL A 146 25.41 22.37 -11.74
N THR A 147 24.68 22.99 -10.83
CA THR A 147 23.29 23.42 -11.07
C THR A 147 23.14 24.88 -10.63
N GLN A 148 22.66 25.68 -11.57
CA GLN A 148 22.37 27.10 -11.46
C GLN A 148 20.87 27.26 -11.18
N ALA A 149 20.49 28.14 -10.26
CA ALA A 149 19.10 28.50 -9.98
C ALA A 149 18.78 29.88 -10.59
N PRO A 150 17.58 30.10 -11.15
CA PRO A 150 17.12 31.43 -11.54
C PRO A 150 16.25 32.10 -10.46
N ASN A 151 16.23 33.44 -10.50
CA ASN A 151 15.20 34.30 -9.91
C ASN A 151 14.02 34.42 -10.89
#